data_AF-A0AAW1U326-F1
#
_entry.id   AF-A0AAW1U326-F1
#
_cell.length_a   1.000
_cell.length_b   1.000
_cell.length_c   1.000
_cell.angle_alpha   90.00
_cell.angle_beta   90.00
_cell.angle_gamma   90.00
#
_symmetry.space_group_name_H-M   'P 1'
#
loop_
_entity.id
_entity.type
_entity.pdbx_description
1 polymer ?
#
loop_
_entity_poly.entity_id
_entity_poly.type
_entity_poly.pdbx_seq_one_letter_code
_entity_poly.pdbx_strand_id
1 'polypeptide(L)'
;MYLNINEMYEKLGDQLSCSLAICHIFTGNDYNPAFFRKGKKRPFSILKKNKKFQEAFIQLLRIENTALTTSNEVFQIIEEYVCRVYSLKTKNDINKGRYELFEKGYKPKNENEEISKQKIVGYDPSSLPPTKEELLQQIKRTVFICNVWCNAHMRCPTEKLPENFGWTIIDGKYEYYWFDGPQSPSFEELSSEIQGTLFILLLFID
;
A
#
# COMPACT_ATOMS: atom_id res chain seq x y z
N MET A 1 4.26 -33.67 -3.92
CA MET A 1 2.99 -32.98 -3.62
C MET A 1 2.45 -32.46 -4.94
N TYR A 2 1.28 -32.93 -5.38
CA TYR A 2 0.61 -32.40 -6.57
C TYR A 2 -0.48 -31.44 -6.11
N LEU A 3 -0.54 -30.26 -6.72
CA LEU A 3 -1.60 -29.28 -6.48
C LEU A 3 -2.60 -29.37 -7.65
N ASN A 4 -3.82 -29.81 -7.37
CA ASN A 4 -4.89 -29.82 -8.35
C ASN A 4 -5.49 -28.40 -8.46
N ILE A 5 -5.11 -27.67 -9.50
CA ILE A 5 -5.53 -26.29 -9.74
C ILE A 5 -7.05 -26.20 -9.93
N ASN A 6 -7.67 -27.21 -10.57
CA ASN A 6 -9.12 -27.24 -10.81
C ASN A 6 -9.89 -27.33 -9.49
N GLU A 7 -9.49 -28.25 -8.59
CA GLU A 7 -10.11 -28.35 -7.26
C GLU A 7 -9.91 -27.07 -6.43
N MET A 8 -8.77 -26.41 -6.56
CA MET A 8 -8.53 -25.13 -5.88
C MET A 8 -9.47 -24.06 -6.43
N TYR A 9 -9.61 -23.97 -7.74
CA TYR A 9 -10.52 -23.04 -8.40
C TYR A 9 -11.97 -23.28 -8.01
N GLU A 10 -12.44 -24.54 -8.02
CA GLU A 10 -13.79 -24.91 -7.58
C GLU A 10 -14.08 -24.49 -6.14
N LYS A 11 -13.09 -24.62 -5.23
CA LYS A 11 -13.21 -24.21 -3.82
C LYS A 11 -13.19 -22.70 -3.61
N LEU A 12 -12.41 -21.97 -4.41
CA LEU A 12 -12.27 -20.52 -4.28
C LEU A 12 -13.39 -19.77 -5.01
N GLY A 13 -13.86 -20.31 -6.13
CA GLY A 13 -14.76 -19.64 -7.05
C GLY A 13 -14.06 -18.59 -7.91
N ASP A 14 -14.76 -18.13 -8.94
CA ASP A 14 -14.23 -17.22 -9.95
C ASP A 14 -13.74 -15.88 -9.37
N GLN A 15 -14.61 -15.18 -8.62
CA GLN A 15 -14.33 -13.86 -8.08
C GLN A 15 -13.12 -13.84 -7.12
N LEU A 16 -13.02 -14.82 -6.20
CA LEU A 16 -11.88 -14.89 -5.29
C LEU A 16 -10.61 -15.34 -6.01
N SER A 17 -10.70 -16.27 -6.97
CA SER A 17 -9.54 -16.73 -7.74
C SER A 17 -8.93 -15.59 -8.56
N CYS A 18 -9.76 -14.82 -9.26
CA CYS A 18 -9.32 -13.66 -10.03
C CYS A 18 -8.69 -12.57 -9.15
N SER A 19 -9.39 -12.18 -8.08
CA SER A 19 -8.87 -11.15 -7.16
C SER A 19 -7.62 -11.58 -6.39
N LEU A 20 -7.42 -12.88 -6.16
CA LEU A 20 -6.25 -13.42 -5.45
C LEU A 20 -4.95 -13.15 -6.19
N ALA A 21 -4.91 -13.33 -7.52
CA ALA A 21 -3.72 -13.06 -8.32
C ALA A 21 -3.30 -11.58 -8.21
N ILE A 22 -4.28 -10.67 -8.30
CA ILE A 22 -4.06 -9.23 -8.24
C ILE A 22 -3.66 -8.81 -6.82
N CYS A 23 -4.31 -9.38 -5.80
CA CYS A 23 -3.96 -9.15 -4.40
C CYS A 23 -2.53 -9.67 -4.07
N HIS A 24 -2.11 -10.78 -4.68
CA HIS A 24 -0.74 -11.26 -4.55
C HIS A 24 0.27 -10.24 -5.10
N ILE A 25 0.02 -9.68 -6.28
CA ILE A 25 0.85 -8.60 -6.86
C ILE A 25 0.86 -7.39 -5.93
N PHE A 26 -0.31 -6.94 -5.49
CA PHE A 26 -0.45 -5.74 -4.66
C PHE A 26 0.28 -5.84 -3.32
N THR A 27 0.17 -6.99 -2.65
CA THR A 27 0.73 -7.18 -1.30
C THR A 27 2.21 -7.54 -1.30
N GLY A 28 2.87 -7.52 -2.47
CA GLY A 28 4.32 -7.65 -2.62
C GLY A 28 4.76 -8.85 -3.47
N ASN A 29 5.59 -8.59 -4.48
CA ASN A 29 6.30 -9.60 -5.27
C ASN A 29 7.65 -8.98 -5.71
N ASP A 30 8.36 -9.61 -6.63
CA ASP A 30 9.67 -9.11 -7.08
C ASP A 30 9.60 -7.73 -7.78
N TYR A 31 8.41 -7.32 -8.23
CA TYR A 31 8.15 -6.11 -9.02
C TYR A 31 7.24 -5.10 -8.30
N ASN A 32 6.83 -5.37 -7.06
CA ASN A 32 6.00 -4.45 -6.30
C ASN A 32 6.33 -4.60 -4.81
N PRO A 33 6.62 -3.52 -4.08
CA PRO A 33 7.03 -3.61 -2.68
C PRO A 33 6.02 -4.36 -1.80
N ALA A 34 6.55 -5.11 -0.85
CA ALA A 34 5.75 -5.74 0.19
C ALA A 34 5.44 -4.73 1.31
N PHE A 35 4.27 -4.88 1.92
CA PHE A 35 3.96 -4.17 3.15
C PHE A 35 4.80 -4.73 4.31
N PHE A 36 5.64 -3.88 4.91
CA PHE A 36 6.61 -4.31 5.91
C PHE A 36 5.93 -5.02 7.09
N ARG A 37 6.46 -6.21 7.44
CA ARG A 37 5.90 -7.13 8.46
C ARG A 37 4.43 -7.50 8.25
N LYS A 38 3.83 -7.27 7.08
CA LYS A 38 2.49 -7.75 6.73
C LYS A 38 2.62 -8.91 5.74
N GLY A 39 2.78 -10.13 6.27
CA GLY A 39 2.77 -11.34 5.46
C GLY A 39 1.41 -11.60 4.80
N LYS A 40 1.36 -12.47 3.78
CA LYS A 40 0.19 -12.71 2.92
C LYS A 40 -1.06 -13.26 3.62
N LYS A 41 -0.91 -13.92 4.78
CA LYS A 41 -2.02 -14.56 5.51
C LYS A 41 -3.13 -13.59 5.89
N ARG A 42 -2.76 -12.43 6.46
CA ARG A 42 -3.73 -11.41 6.89
C ARG A 42 -4.42 -10.73 5.70
N PRO A 43 -3.70 -10.17 4.71
CA PRO A 43 -4.26 -9.66 3.47
C PRO A 43 -5.23 -10.64 2.79
N PHE A 44 -4.86 -11.92 2.68
CA PHE A 44 -5.73 -12.96 2.11
C PHE A 44 -7.00 -13.17 2.93
N SER A 45 -6.88 -13.27 4.26
CA SER A 45 -8.06 -13.43 5.13
C SER A 45 -9.04 -12.25 5.06
N ILE A 46 -8.55 -11.04 4.81
CA ILE A 46 -9.38 -9.84 4.62
C ILE A 46 -10.08 -9.92 3.26
N LEU A 47 -9.34 -10.23 2.19
CA LEU A 47 -9.88 -10.36 0.83
C LEU A 47 -10.97 -11.44 0.76
N LYS A 48 -10.70 -12.63 1.30
CA LYS A 48 -11.61 -13.79 1.27
C LYS A 48 -12.99 -13.48 1.87
N LYS A 49 -13.07 -12.58 2.85
CA LYS A 49 -14.30 -12.28 3.59
C LYS A 49 -15.10 -11.11 3.01
N ASN A 50 -14.58 -10.38 2.03
CA ASN A 50 -15.21 -9.15 1.55
C ASN A 50 -15.25 -9.09 0.01
N LYS A 51 -16.44 -9.30 -0.56
CA LYS A 51 -16.67 -9.25 -2.01
C LYS A 51 -16.37 -7.88 -2.62
N LYS A 52 -16.64 -6.78 -1.89
CA LYS A 52 -16.31 -5.41 -2.31
C LYS A 52 -14.80 -5.25 -2.59
N PHE A 53 -13.95 -5.85 -1.75
CA PHE A 53 -12.51 -5.84 -1.99
C PHE A 53 -12.13 -6.70 -3.19
N GLN A 54 -12.74 -7.87 -3.34
CA GLN A 54 -12.49 -8.74 -4.49
C GLN A 54 -12.84 -8.03 -5.81
N GLU A 55 -13.99 -7.36 -5.86
CA GLU A 55 -14.43 -6.54 -7.00
C GLU A 55 -13.44 -5.39 -7.28
N ALA A 56 -13.04 -4.62 -6.27
CA ALA A 56 -12.07 -3.54 -6.46
C ALA A 56 -10.73 -4.04 -7.02
N PHE A 57 -10.22 -5.17 -6.52
CA PHE A 57 -9.01 -5.80 -7.08
C PHE A 57 -9.22 -6.22 -8.54
N ILE A 58 -10.35 -6.85 -8.89
CA ILE A 58 -10.65 -7.23 -10.28
C ILE A 58 -10.74 -6.00 -11.19
N GLN A 59 -11.32 -4.90 -10.70
CA GLN A 59 -11.45 -3.67 -11.47
C GLN A 59 -10.08 -3.06 -11.83
N LEU A 60 -9.02 -3.28 -11.03
CA LEU A 60 -7.66 -2.83 -11.39
C LEU A 60 -7.18 -3.37 -12.74
N LEU A 61 -7.58 -4.59 -13.12
CA LEU A 61 -7.21 -5.17 -14.42
C LEU A 61 -7.80 -4.38 -15.60
N ARG A 62 -8.91 -3.66 -15.37
CA ARG A 62 -9.68 -2.94 -16.40
C ARG A 62 -9.38 -1.44 -16.42
N ILE A 63 -8.50 -0.94 -15.54
CA ILE A 63 -8.17 0.48 -15.48
C ILE A 63 -7.37 0.92 -16.70
N GLU A 64 -7.82 1.99 -17.34
CA GLU A 64 -7.12 2.66 -18.45
C GLU A 64 -6.03 3.62 -17.96
N ASN A 65 -5.12 3.99 -18.86
CA ASN A 65 -3.81 4.59 -18.57
C ASN A 65 -3.82 5.92 -17.81
N THR A 66 -4.96 6.60 -17.69
CA THR A 66 -5.07 7.95 -17.11
C THR A 66 -6.08 8.06 -15.97
N ALA A 67 -6.75 6.98 -15.57
CA ALA A 67 -7.95 7.06 -14.75
C ALA A 67 -7.74 6.90 -13.22
N LEU A 68 -6.53 6.55 -12.78
CA LEU A 68 -6.28 6.22 -11.37
C LEU A 68 -5.66 7.38 -10.59
N THR A 69 -6.50 8.01 -9.77
CA THR A 69 -6.17 9.06 -8.79
C THR A 69 -6.61 8.64 -7.39
N THR A 70 -6.23 9.39 -6.36
CA THR A 70 -6.68 9.18 -4.98
C THR A 70 -8.18 9.40 -4.77
N SER A 71 -8.85 10.13 -5.68
CA SER A 71 -10.30 10.34 -5.68
C SER A 71 -11.08 9.21 -6.36
N ASN A 72 -10.40 8.28 -7.02
CA ASN A 72 -11.02 7.15 -7.70
C ASN A 72 -11.71 6.20 -6.68
N GLU A 73 -12.91 5.71 -7.00
CA GLU A 73 -13.65 4.80 -6.12
C GLU A 73 -12.86 3.51 -5.82
N VAL A 74 -12.23 2.91 -6.84
CA VAL A 74 -11.41 1.69 -6.68
C VAL A 74 -10.24 1.97 -5.74
N PHE A 75 -9.61 3.14 -5.86
CA PHE A 75 -8.54 3.56 -4.95
C PHE A 75 -9.05 3.60 -3.50
N GLN A 76 -10.18 4.27 -3.23
CA GLN A 76 -10.73 4.41 -1.88
C GLN A 76 -11.09 3.06 -1.25
N ILE A 77 -11.56 2.10 -2.05
CA ILE A 77 -11.85 0.75 -1.58
C ILE A 77 -10.57 -0.02 -1.24
N ILE A 78 -9.50 0.16 -2.03
CA ILE A 78 -8.19 -0.44 -1.75
C ILE A 78 -7.52 0.25 -0.55
N GLU A 79 -7.68 1.56 -0.38
CA GLU A 79 -7.25 2.29 0.82
C GLU A 79 -7.93 1.71 2.06
N GLU A 80 -9.24 1.48 2.00
CA GLU A 80 -9.99 0.81 3.07
C GLU A 80 -9.43 -0.59 3.38
N TYR A 81 -9.10 -1.34 2.34
CA TYR A 81 -8.45 -2.64 2.48
C TYR A 81 -7.10 -2.55 3.21
N VAL A 82 -6.24 -1.59 2.84
CA VAL A 82 -4.93 -1.39 3.48
C VAL A 82 -5.08 -0.95 4.93
N CYS A 83 -6.02 -0.05 5.23
CA CYS A 83 -6.33 0.33 6.61
C CYS A 83 -6.65 -0.91 7.47
N ARG A 84 -7.43 -1.86 6.92
CA ARG A 84 -7.71 -3.13 7.59
C ARG A 84 -6.47 -4.04 7.67
N VAL A 85 -5.58 -4.07 6.68
CA VAL A 85 -4.30 -4.81 6.76
C VAL A 85 -3.46 -4.31 7.93
N TYR A 86 -3.43 -3.01 8.19
CA TYR A 86 -2.70 -2.42 9.31
C TYR A 86 -3.47 -2.41 10.64
N SER A 87 -4.75 -2.81 10.65
CA SER A 87 -5.62 -2.75 11.83
C SER A 87 -5.85 -1.32 12.34
N LEU A 88 -5.90 -0.35 11.42
CA LEU A 88 -6.14 1.05 11.75
C LEU A 88 -7.56 1.21 12.31
N LYS A 89 -7.73 2.13 13.27
CA LYS A 89 -9.05 2.51 13.78
C LYS A 89 -9.82 3.29 12.72
N THR A 90 -9.12 4.22 12.06
CA THR A 90 -9.54 4.85 10.82
C THR A 90 -9.66 3.78 9.74
N LYS A 91 -10.85 3.61 9.17
CA LYS A 91 -11.10 2.49 8.26
C LYS A 91 -10.85 2.82 6.80
N ASN A 92 -10.78 4.09 6.43
CA ASN A 92 -10.86 4.56 5.04
C ASN A 92 -9.95 5.79 4.78
N ASP A 93 -9.07 6.12 5.71
CA ASP A 93 -8.11 7.22 5.55
C ASP A 93 -6.77 6.74 6.09
N ILE A 94 -5.88 6.39 5.17
CA ILE A 94 -4.59 5.80 5.51
C ILE A 94 -3.64 6.80 6.13
N ASN A 95 -3.70 8.07 5.71
CA ASN A 95 -2.83 9.14 6.24
C ASN A 95 -3.21 9.45 7.69
N LYS A 96 -4.51 9.58 7.98
CA LYS A 96 -4.97 9.75 9.36
C LYS A 96 -4.60 8.55 10.23
N GLY A 97 -4.80 7.33 9.75
CA GLY A 97 -4.40 6.13 10.50
C GLY A 97 -2.88 6.00 10.66
N ARG A 98 -2.09 6.45 9.68
CA ARG A 98 -0.62 6.57 9.76
C ARG A 98 -0.23 7.54 10.87
N TYR A 99 -0.89 8.70 10.93
CA TYR A 99 -0.67 9.70 11.97
C TYR A 99 -1.01 9.16 13.37
N GLU A 100 -2.17 8.52 13.54
CA GLU A 100 -2.56 7.90 14.83
C GLU A 100 -1.53 6.84 15.30
N LEU A 101 -0.94 6.07 14.38
CA LEU A 101 0.12 5.11 14.69
C LEU A 101 1.46 5.78 15.02
N PHE A 102 1.77 6.88 14.34
CA PHE A 102 2.94 7.70 14.63
C PHE A 102 2.81 8.27 16.03
N GLU A 103 1.72 8.99 16.35
CA GLU A 103 1.50 9.54 17.68
C GLU A 103 1.58 8.45 18.75
N LYS A 104 0.94 7.30 18.55
CA LYS A 104 1.01 6.20 19.52
C LYS A 104 2.44 5.68 19.74
N GLY A 105 3.26 5.64 18.70
CA GLY A 105 4.64 5.15 18.74
C GLY A 105 5.63 6.15 19.37
N TYR A 106 5.37 7.44 19.16
CA TYR A 106 6.27 8.54 19.53
C TYR A 106 5.76 9.42 20.68
N LYS A 107 4.53 9.19 21.18
CA LYS A 107 3.95 9.97 22.29
C LYS A 107 4.78 9.78 23.57
N PRO A 108 5.06 10.87 24.30
CA PRO A 108 5.80 10.78 25.54
C PRO A 108 5.03 10.00 26.61
N LYS A 109 5.77 9.15 27.35
CA LYS A 109 5.18 8.35 28.44
C LYS A 109 4.67 9.22 29.59
N ASN A 110 5.29 10.39 29.78
CA ASN A 110 4.94 11.39 30.79
C ASN A 110 4.59 12.70 30.09
N GLU A 111 3.49 13.36 30.50
CA GLU A 111 3.02 14.63 29.92
C GLU A 111 4.02 15.79 30.07
N ASN A 112 4.95 15.69 31.02
CA ASN A 112 5.96 16.71 31.31
C ASN A 112 7.34 16.43 30.67
N GLU A 113 7.51 15.35 29.90
CA GLU A 113 8.77 15.04 29.22
C GLU A 113 8.78 15.60 27.80
N GLU A 114 9.77 16.44 27.50
CA GLU A 114 10.07 16.84 26.12
C GLU A 114 10.40 15.60 25.28
N ILE A 115 9.72 15.45 24.14
CA ILE A 115 9.90 14.33 23.20
C ILE A 115 11.36 14.22 22.73
N SER A 116 12.07 15.35 22.62
CA SER A 116 13.50 15.43 22.23
C SER A 116 14.44 14.71 23.21
N LYS A 117 14.02 14.52 24.47
CA LYS A 117 14.77 13.83 25.52
C LYS A 117 14.44 12.34 25.62
N GLN A 118 13.44 11.87 24.87
CA GLN A 118 13.06 10.46 24.87
C GLN A 118 13.88 9.64 23.89
N LYS A 119 14.57 8.65 24.43
CA LYS A 119 15.10 7.55 23.63
C LYS A 119 13.93 6.72 23.12
N ILE A 120 13.54 6.91 21.87
CA ILE A 120 12.56 6.05 21.19
C ILE A 120 13.23 4.69 20.98
N VAL A 121 13.00 3.75 21.90
CA VAL A 121 13.53 2.39 21.83
C VAL A 121 12.41 1.45 21.37
N GLY A 122 12.63 0.79 20.23
CA GLY A 122 11.79 -0.31 19.76
C GLY A 122 10.63 0.08 18.83
N TYR A 123 10.53 1.34 18.41
CA TYR A 123 9.63 1.73 17.33
C TYR A 123 10.38 1.75 15.99
N ASP A 124 9.91 0.95 15.05
CA ASP A 124 10.47 0.83 13.70
C ASP A 124 9.57 1.64 12.75
N PRO A 125 10.03 2.78 12.18
CA PRO A 125 9.23 3.62 11.30
C PRO A 125 8.66 2.86 10.09
N SER A 126 9.35 1.81 9.63
CA SER A 126 8.87 0.97 8.53
C SER A 126 7.58 0.21 8.89
N SER A 127 7.19 0.15 10.17
CA SER A 127 5.92 -0.45 10.60
C SER A 127 4.68 0.39 10.31
N LEU A 128 4.86 1.66 9.94
CA LEU A 128 3.80 2.55 9.51
C LEU A 128 3.22 2.09 8.16
N PRO A 129 1.90 2.29 7.91
CA PRO A 129 1.31 2.09 6.59
C PRO A 129 1.88 3.10 5.58
N PRO A 130 1.85 2.80 4.27
CA PRO A 130 2.29 3.76 3.27
C PRO A 130 1.49 5.07 3.36
N THR A 131 2.06 6.15 2.86
CA THR A 131 1.27 7.37 2.58
C THR A 131 0.21 7.09 1.50
N LYS A 132 -0.79 7.97 1.39
CA LYS A 132 -1.80 7.88 0.34
C LYS A 132 -1.19 7.91 -1.07
N GLU A 133 -0.11 8.69 -1.26
CA GLU A 133 0.59 8.80 -2.54
C GLU A 133 1.49 7.60 -2.84
N GLU A 134 2.20 7.07 -1.83
CA GLU A 134 2.94 5.80 -1.96
C GLU A 134 1.99 4.66 -2.34
N LEU A 135 0.82 4.61 -1.69
CA LEU A 135 -0.23 3.65 -1.98
C LEU A 135 -0.71 3.78 -3.43
N LEU A 136 -0.88 5.01 -3.94
CA LEU A 136 -1.27 5.25 -5.33
C LEU A 136 -0.24 4.64 -6.30
N GLN A 137 1.05 4.88 -6.08
CA GLN A 137 2.08 4.31 -6.96
C GLN A 137 2.13 2.77 -6.87
N GLN A 138 1.92 2.20 -5.69
CA GLN A 138 1.83 0.74 -5.52
C GLN A 138 0.62 0.14 -6.25
N ILE A 139 -0.53 0.82 -6.25
CA ILE A 139 -1.70 0.39 -7.02
C ILE A 139 -1.42 0.53 -8.52
N LYS A 140 -0.80 1.63 -8.96
CA LYS A 140 -0.40 1.82 -10.36
C LYS A 140 0.50 0.68 -10.87
N ARG A 141 1.54 0.31 -10.10
CA ARG A 141 2.38 -0.85 -10.42
C ARG A 141 1.56 -2.14 -10.49
N THR A 142 0.63 -2.31 -9.56
CA THR A 142 -0.28 -3.47 -9.56
C THR A 142 -1.10 -3.55 -10.86
N VAL A 143 -1.64 -2.43 -11.35
CA VAL A 143 -2.39 -2.36 -12.61
C VAL A 143 -1.52 -2.80 -13.78
N PHE A 144 -0.28 -2.32 -13.87
CA PHE A 144 0.63 -2.72 -14.93
C PHE A 144 0.95 -4.23 -14.88
N ILE A 145 1.40 -4.72 -13.72
CA ILE A 145 1.82 -6.11 -13.55
C ILE A 145 0.64 -7.06 -13.77
N CYS A 146 -0.56 -6.74 -13.28
CA CYS A 146 -1.72 -7.60 -13.47
C CYS A 146 -2.16 -7.65 -14.94
N ASN A 147 -2.00 -6.55 -15.70
CA ASN A 147 -2.28 -6.56 -17.14
C ASN A 147 -1.32 -7.51 -17.87
N VAL A 148 -0.02 -7.49 -17.53
CA VAL A 148 0.96 -8.44 -18.08
C VAL A 148 0.62 -9.89 -17.68
N TRP A 149 0.40 -10.15 -16.39
CA TRP A 149 0.26 -11.51 -15.87
C TRP A 149 -1.06 -12.16 -16.29
N CYS A 150 -2.17 -11.45 -16.19
CA CYS A 150 -3.49 -11.98 -16.53
C CYS A 150 -3.68 -12.14 -18.05
N ASN A 151 -2.95 -11.38 -18.87
CA ASN A 151 -2.99 -11.47 -20.33
C ASN A 151 -1.76 -12.18 -20.91
N ALA A 152 -1.00 -12.96 -20.13
CA ALA A 152 0.23 -13.63 -20.58
C ALA A 152 0.01 -14.64 -21.73
N HIS A 153 -1.24 -15.05 -21.96
CA HIS A 153 -1.64 -15.90 -23.08
C HIS A 153 -1.79 -15.12 -24.41
N MET A 154 -1.79 -13.79 -24.36
CA MET A 154 -1.92 -12.91 -25.53
C MET A 154 -0.53 -12.61 -26.12
N ARG A 155 -0.47 -12.41 -27.45
CA ARG A 155 0.78 -12.02 -28.14
C ARG A 155 1.35 -10.69 -27.62
N CYS A 156 0.48 -9.74 -27.29
CA CYS A 156 0.81 -8.49 -26.64
C CYS A 156 0.05 -8.45 -25.30
N PRO A 157 0.69 -8.82 -24.18
CA PRO A 157 0.00 -8.89 -22.88
C PRO A 157 -0.47 -7.53 -22.38
N THR A 158 0.18 -6.45 -22.79
CA THR A 158 -0.16 -5.10 -22.37
C THR A 158 0.24 -4.05 -23.40
N GLU A 159 -0.60 -3.03 -23.56
CA GLU A 159 -0.27 -1.77 -24.26
C GLU A 159 0.11 -0.66 -23.26
N LYS A 160 0.17 -0.99 -21.97
CA LYS A 160 0.52 -0.06 -20.90
C LYS A 160 2.03 0.19 -20.90
N LEU A 161 2.43 1.42 -20.64
CA LEU A 161 3.84 1.80 -20.48
C LEU A 161 4.19 1.87 -18.98
N PRO A 162 5.22 1.15 -18.48
CA PRO A 162 5.59 1.14 -17.06
C PRO A 162 5.69 2.53 -16.42
N GLU A 163 6.19 3.51 -17.16
CA GLU A 163 6.43 4.89 -16.75
C GLU A 163 5.14 5.61 -16.32
N ASN A 164 4.00 5.22 -16.88
CA ASN A 164 2.69 5.74 -16.47
C ASN A 164 2.14 5.02 -15.23
N PHE A 165 2.80 3.95 -14.79
CA PHE A 165 2.32 3.01 -13.78
C PHE A 165 3.31 2.81 -12.63
N GLY A 166 3.91 3.88 -12.15
CA GLY A 166 4.72 3.87 -10.91
C GLY A 166 6.14 3.34 -11.10
N TRP A 167 6.66 3.44 -12.33
CA TRP A 167 8.06 3.19 -12.66
C TRP A 167 8.70 4.44 -13.28
N THR A 168 10.01 4.53 -13.21
CA THR A 168 10.82 5.53 -13.93
C THR A 168 12.07 4.85 -14.50
N ILE A 169 12.72 5.48 -15.46
CA ILE A 169 13.97 4.98 -16.04
C ILE A 169 15.14 5.75 -15.43
N ILE A 170 16.04 5.04 -14.76
CA ILE A 170 17.30 5.55 -14.22
C ILE A 170 18.41 4.67 -14.77
N ASP A 171 19.41 5.27 -15.42
CA ASP A 171 20.55 4.58 -16.04
C ASP A 171 20.14 3.41 -16.95
N GLY A 172 19.07 3.59 -17.73
CA GLY A 172 18.55 2.59 -18.67
C GLY A 172 17.84 1.40 -18.01
N LYS A 173 17.55 1.46 -16.70
CA LYS A 173 16.83 0.44 -15.94
C LYS A 173 15.55 1.02 -15.35
N TYR A 174 14.54 0.15 -15.21
CA TYR A 174 13.32 0.51 -14.50
C TYR A 174 13.56 0.47 -12.99
N GLU A 175 13.24 1.58 -12.34
CA GLU A 175 13.18 1.70 -10.89
C GLU A 175 11.78 2.12 -10.45
N TYR A 176 11.47 1.88 -9.18
CA TYR A 176 10.19 2.32 -8.61
C TYR A 176 10.14 3.84 -8.57
N TYR A 177 9.13 4.41 -9.22
CA TYR A 177 8.72 5.76 -8.89
C TYR A 177 7.89 5.68 -7.61
N TRP A 178 8.48 6.11 -6.50
CA TRP A 178 7.88 5.96 -5.17
C TRP A 178 6.69 6.88 -4.96
N PHE A 179 6.89 8.20 -5.05
CA PHE A 179 5.89 9.28 -5.04
C PHE A 179 6.59 10.64 -4.94
N ASP A 180 5.86 11.72 -5.22
CA ASP A 180 6.26 13.09 -4.88
C ASP A 180 5.58 13.54 -3.58
N GLY A 181 6.29 14.34 -2.78
CA GLY A 181 5.75 14.94 -1.56
C GLY A 181 6.40 14.43 -0.27
N PRO A 182 5.95 14.92 0.90
CA PRO A 182 6.59 14.59 2.16
C PRO A 182 6.27 13.15 2.60
N GLN A 183 7.28 12.43 3.08
CA GLN A 183 7.08 11.10 3.68
C GLN A 183 6.42 11.16 5.08
N SER A 184 6.51 12.34 5.72
CA SER A 184 5.88 12.65 7.00
C SER A 184 4.60 13.45 6.80
N PRO A 185 3.64 13.38 7.75
CA PRO A 185 2.52 14.33 7.81
C PRO A 185 3.03 15.78 7.76
N SER A 186 2.27 16.69 7.15
CA SER A 186 2.63 18.11 7.12
C SER A 186 2.56 18.70 8.53
N PHE A 187 3.49 19.60 8.85
CA PHE A 187 3.56 20.25 10.18
C PHE A 187 2.29 21.02 10.55
N GLU A 188 1.50 21.42 9.56
CA GLU A 188 0.24 22.16 9.72
C GLU A 188 -0.89 21.29 10.27
N GLU A 189 -0.80 19.97 10.12
CA GLU A 189 -1.74 18.99 10.69
C GLU A 189 -1.35 18.55 12.11
N LEU A 190 -0.17 18.97 12.59
CA LEU A 190 0.34 18.67 13.93
C LEU A 190 -0.15 19.73 14.93
N SER A 191 -0.54 19.31 16.13
CA SER A 191 -0.80 20.26 17.21
C SER A 191 0.45 21.12 17.46
N SER A 192 0.25 22.39 17.84
CA SER A 192 1.32 23.39 18.03
C SER A 192 2.43 22.97 18.99
N GLU A 193 2.18 21.97 19.86
CA GLU A 193 3.15 21.43 20.80
C GLU A 193 4.20 20.50 20.14
N ILE A 194 3.90 19.93 18.96
CA ILE A 194 4.75 18.91 18.32
C ILE A 194 5.69 19.54 17.27
N GLN A 195 5.36 20.74 16.77
CA GLN A 195 6.07 21.40 15.68
C GLN A 195 7.55 21.70 15.97
N GLY A 196 7.91 21.95 17.23
CA GLY A 196 9.30 22.20 17.63
C GLY A 196 10.18 20.94 17.67
N THR A 197 9.60 19.73 17.71
CA THR A 197 10.32 18.51 18.08
C THR A 197 10.55 17.54 16.91
N LEU A 198 9.72 17.59 15.87
CA LEU A 198 9.85 16.70 14.71
C LEU A 198 11.06 17.01 13.81
N PHE A 199 11.58 18.25 13.88
CA PHE A 199 12.78 18.68 13.12
C PHE A 199 14.00 17.78 13.40
N ILE A 200 14.06 17.15 14.58
CA ILE A 200 15.17 16.28 14.99
C ILE A 200 14.98 14.84 14.49
N LEU A 201 13.74 14.34 14.35
CA LEU A 201 13.48 12.97 13.91
C LEU A 201 13.57 12.79 12.39
N LEU A 202 13.30 13.83 11.62
CA LEU A 202 13.47 13.83 10.16
C LEU A 202 14.94 13.78 9.72
N LEU A 203 15.89 14.12 10.59
CA LEU A 203 17.34 14.00 10.31
C LEU A 203 17.86 12.55 10.43
N PHE A 204 17.02 11.59 10.81
CA PHE A 204 17.41 10.18 10.99
C PHE A 204 16.67 9.21 10.05
N ILE A 205 15.93 9.74 9.07
CA ILE A 205 15.31 8.97 7.99
C ILE A 205 15.91 9.44 6.66
N ASP A 206 17.23 9.26 6.52
CA ASP A 206 17.97 9.23 5.26
C ASP A 206 18.90 8.01 5.27
#